data_AF-A0A967LEW1-F1
#
_entry.id   AF-A0A967LEW1-F1
#
_cell.length_a   1.000
_cell.length_b   1.000
_cell.length_c   1.000
_cell.angle_alpha   90.00
_cell.angle_beta   90.00
_cell.angle_gamma   90.00
#
_symmetry.space_group_name_H-M   'P 1'
#
loop_
_entity.id
_entity.type
_entity.pdbx_description
1 polymer ?
#
loop_
_entity_poly.entity_id
_entity_poly.type
_entity_poly.pdbx_seq_one_letter_code
_entity_poly.pdbx_strand_id
1 'polypeptide(L)'
;MVLMFLIGVGVLSLSTVTVRSESLVKAEAEARANARLALILALGELQKQLGPDQRITASAGILDDSPQTPQPDGVSHPHWTGVWNAWAAGPEAFGDDEPSKHRTIGSTRIPGLAPSYRENREDHFRSWLVSLRDEKALELGSAKDLALTGGLLPAGDGGAVRLVGKGALGKEADEADYVTAGLINVNSGARPGTERTGRIAWWVGDESTKARILPDAFDLGDDLVKDELISRAMSAGSTGHHAMEALKALDDPEVLQKMFTRNSLELAAAAGRGTRESFHHATPFSYGVLADVREGGLKRDLNALLERPIVLGES
;
A
#
# COMPACT_ATOMS: atom_id res chain seq x y z
N MET A 1 -54.62 -21.16 -34.15
CA MET A 1 -53.24 -21.70 -34.09
C MET A 1 -52.17 -20.61 -34.02
N VAL A 2 -52.23 -19.54 -34.82
CA VAL A 2 -51.21 -18.45 -34.81
C VAL A 2 -51.06 -17.75 -33.46
N LEU A 3 -52.16 -17.51 -32.73
CA LEU A 3 -52.12 -16.88 -31.39
C LEU A 3 -51.35 -17.73 -30.37
N MET A 4 -51.55 -19.05 -30.40
CA MET A 4 -50.89 -19.99 -29.47
C MET A 4 -49.38 -20.07 -29.75
N PHE A 5 -48.99 -19.97 -31.03
CA PHE A 5 -47.60 -19.90 -31.45
C PHE A 5 -46.91 -18.61 -30.99
N LEU A 6 -47.57 -17.46 -31.13
CA LEU A 6 -47.07 -16.16 -30.64
C LEU A 6 -46.87 -16.16 -29.11
N ILE A 7 -47.82 -16.72 -28.36
CA ILE A 7 -47.70 -16.86 -26.91
C ILE A 7 -46.52 -17.78 -26.56
N GLY A 8 -46.37 -18.91 -27.26
CA GLY A 8 -45.24 -19.83 -27.07
C GLY A 8 -43.87 -19.16 -27.29
N VAL A 9 -43.73 -18.38 -28.36
CA VAL A 9 -42.50 -17.62 -28.65
C VAL A 9 -42.25 -16.53 -27.59
N GLY A 10 -43.29 -15.84 -27.13
CA GLY A 10 -43.19 -14.83 -26.06
C GLY A 10 -42.70 -15.42 -24.75
N VAL A 11 -43.26 -16.57 -24.32
CA VAL A 11 -42.83 -17.27 -23.11
C VAL A 11 -41.41 -17.82 -23.23
N LEU A 12 -41.03 -18.33 -24.41
CA LEU A 12 -39.66 -18.82 -24.66
C LEU A 12 -38.62 -17.68 -24.62
N SER A 13 -38.97 -16.53 -25.18
CA SER A 13 -38.12 -15.32 -25.13
C SER A 13 -37.94 -14.85 -23.69
N LEU A 14 -39.03 -14.76 -22.92
CA LEU A 14 -38.97 -14.36 -21.52
C LEU A 14 -38.14 -15.35 -20.69
N SER A 15 -38.34 -16.65 -20.90
CA SER A 15 -37.57 -17.72 -20.24
C SER A 15 -36.07 -17.64 -20.57
N THR A 16 -35.72 -17.32 -21.82
CA THR A 16 -34.31 -17.14 -22.20
C THR A 16 -33.68 -15.93 -21.52
N VAL A 17 -34.44 -14.83 -21.39
CA VAL A 17 -33.98 -13.62 -20.69
C VAL A 17 -33.81 -13.88 -19.19
N THR A 18 -34.75 -14.58 -18.55
CA THR A 18 -34.65 -14.91 -17.12
C THR A 18 -33.45 -15.82 -16.85
N VAL A 19 -33.21 -16.85 -17.68
CA VAL A 19 -32.04 -17.74 -17.54
C VAL A 19 -30.72 -16.97 -17.69
N ARG A 20 -30.65 -16.05 -18.66
CA ARG A 20 -29.46 -15.18 -18.81
C ARG A 20 -29.27 -14.27 -17.60
N SER A 21 -30.34 -13.68 -17.08
CA SER A 21 -30.30 -12.85 -15.88
C SER A 21 -29.82 -13.64 -14.66
N GLU A 22 -30.32 -14.86 -14.45
CA GLU A 22 -29.88 -15.74 -13.36
C GLU A 22 -28.40 -16.11 -13.47
N SER A 23 -27.93 -16.42 -14.68
CA SER A 23 -26.50 -16.71 -14.91
C SER A 23 -25.59 -15.53 -14.57
N LEU A 24 -26.04 -14.30 -14.86
CA LEU A 24 -25.30 -13.08 -14.55
C LEU A 24 -25.27 -12.82 -13.04
N VAL A 25 -26.40 -12.96 -12.35
CA VAL A 25 -26.49 -12.83 -10.89
C VAL A 25 -25.61 -13.87 -10.19
N LYS A 26 -25.61 -15.11 -10.66
CA LYS A 26 -24.75 -16.17 -10.11
C LYS A 26 -23.27 -15.85 -10.29
N ALA A 27 -22.85 -15.43 -11.49
CA ALA A 27 -21.47 -15.06 -11.77
C ALA A 27 -21.01 -13.85 -10.94
N GLU A 28 -21.88 -12.86 -10.75
CA GLU A 28 -21.61 -11.69 -9.90
C GLU A 28 -21.47 -12.08 -8.43
N ALA A 29 -22.35 -12.96 -7.92
CA ALA A 29 -22.27 -13.48 -6.56
C ALA A 29 -20.96 -14.25 -6.32
N GLU A 30 -20.55 -15.09 -7.28
CA GLU A 30 -19.28 -15.83 -7.24
C GLU A 30 -18.07 -14.89 -7.30
N ALA A 31 -18.08 -13.90 -8.18
CA ALA A 31 -17.03 -12.88 -8.26
C ALA A 31 -16.90 -12.09 -6.95
N ARG A 32 -18.02 -11.70 -6.32
CA ARG A 32 -18.01 -11.04 -5.00
C ARG A 32 -17.46 -11.94 -3.90
N ALA A 33 -17.83 -13.22 -3.88
CA ALA A 33 -17.32 -14.18 -2.91
C ALA A 33 -15.79 -14.37 -3.06
N ASN A 34 -15.32 -14.49 -4.29
CA ASN A 34 -13.90 -14.59 -4.63
C ASN A 34 -13.14 -13.31 -4.25
N ALA A 35 -13.69 -12.12 -4.53
CA ALA A 35 -13.09 -10.85 -4.10
C ALA A 35 -12.99 -10.74 -2.57
N ARG A 36 -14.02 -11.17 -1.83
CA ARG A 36 -13.98 -11.21 -0.37
C ARG A 36 -12.92 -12.19 0.15
N LEU A 37 -12.79 -13.36 -0.49
CA LEU A 37 -11.72 -14.31 -0.15
C LEU A 37 -10.33 -13.70 -0.39
N ALA A 38 -10.14 -13.03 -1.53
CA ALA A 38 -8.89 -12.33 -1.84
C ALA A 38 -8.53 -11.29 -0.77
N LEU A 39 -9.53 -10.50 -0.33
CA LEU A 39 -9.35 -9.52 0.75
C LEU A 39 -8.98 -10.18 2.09
N ILE A 40 -9.63 -11.29 2.45
CA ILE A 40 -9.33 -12.03 3.68
C ILE A 40 -7.90 -12.59 3.63
N LEU A 41 -7.48 -13.13 2.49
CA LEU A 41 -6.11 -13.62 2.30
C LEU A 41 -5.09 -12.49 2.38
N ALA A 42 -5.33 -11.36 1.70
CA ALA A 42 -4.47 -10.19 1.75
C ALA A 42 -4.32 -9.65 3.19
N LEU A 43 -5.42 -9.55 3.93
CA LEU A 43 -5.41 -9.11 5.33
C LEU A 43 -4.68 -10.11 6.23
N GLY A 44 -4.87 -11.42 6.00
CA GLY A 44 -4.15 -12.47 6.73
C GLY A 44 -2.65 -12.41 6.50
N GLU A 45 -2.20 -12.22 5.25
CA GLU A 45 -0.79 -12.09 4.93
C GLU A 45 -0.20 -10.78 5.49
N LEU A 46 -0.94 -9.67 5.40
CA LEU A 46 -0.59 -8.41 6.04
C LEU A 46 -0.37 -8.60 7.55
N GLN A 47 -1.32 -9.21 8.26
CA GLN A 47 -1.22 -9.44 9.71
C GLN A 47 -0.08 -10.40 10.06
N LYS A 48 0.17 -11.43 9.24
CA LYS A 48 1.26 -12.38 9.45
C LYS A 48 2.63 -11.71 9.29
N GLN A 49 2.78 -10.82 8.32
CA GLN A 49 4.07 -10.20 8.02
C GLN A 49 4.32 -8.89 8.79
N LEU A 50 3.28 -8.09 9.05
CA LEU A 50 3.32 -6.79 9.73
C LEU A 50 2.72 -6.80 11.15
N GLY A 51 2.42 -7.97 11.70
CA GLY A 51 1.84 -8.08 13.05
C GLY A 51 2.75 -7.51 14.16
N PRO A 52 4.04 -7.90 14.21
CA PRO A 52 4.98 -7.32 15.17
C PRO A 52 5.32 -5.85 14.84
N ASP A 53 5.47 -5.02 15.87
CA ASP A 53 5.79 -3.58 15.71
C ASP A 53 7.18 -3.31 15.09
N GLN A 54 8.04 -4.33 15.03
CA GLN A 54 9.39 -4.26 14.46
C GLN A 54 9.43 -4.61 12.97
N ARG A 55 8.39 -4.19 12.23
CA ARG A 55 8.25 -4.44 10.80
C ARG A 55 8.16 -3.12 10.06
N ILE A 56 8.82 -3.05 8.92
CA ILE A 56 8.82 -1.88 8.06
C ILE A 56 8.42 -2.28 6.65
N THR A 57 7.74 -1.37 5.97
CA THR A 57 7.33 -1.51 4.58
C THR A 57 8.12 -0.56 3.71
N ALA A 58 8.36 -0.98 2.47
CA ALA A 58 8.93 -0.13 1.44
C ALA A 58 8.42 -0.57 0.07
N SER A 59 8.40 0.37 -0.87
CA SER A 59 8.13 0.07 -2.27
C SER A 59 9.35 -0.63 -2.89
N ALA A 60 9.11 -1.55 -3.81
CA ALA A 60 10.15 -2.23 -4.58
C ALA A 60 11.00 -1.29 -5.44
N GLY A 61 10.58 -0.04 -5.64
CA GLY A 61 11.39 1.01 -6.25
C GLY A 61 12.69 1.29 -5.50
N ILE A 62 12.83 0.87 -4.23
CA ILE A 62 14.13 0.91 -3.53
C ILE A 62 15.20 0.07 -4.22
N LEU A 63 14.79 -0.91 -5.04
CA LEU A 63 15.67 -1.81 -5.76
C LEU A 63 16.18 -1.22 -7.09
N ASP A 64 15.83 0.03 -7.41
CA ASP A 64 16.24 0.72 -8.62
C ASP A 64 17.77 0.77 -8.77
N ASP A 65 18.26 0.37 -9.94
CA ASP A 65 19.70 0.39 -10.25
C ASP A 65 20.22 1.83 -10.49
N SER A 66 19.32 2.77 -10.82
CA SER A 66 19.62 4.17 -11.14
C SER A 66 18.79 5.16 -10.31
N PRO A 67 18.98 5.24 -8.97
CA PRO A 67 18.14 6.06 -8.08
C PRO A 67 18.19 7.58 -8.33
N GLN A 68 19.06 8.04 -9.22
CA GLN A 68 19.18 9.45 -9.61
C GLN A 68 18.23 9.82 -10.75
N THR A 69 17.62 8.84 -11.42
CA THR A 69 16.62 9.10 -12.46
C THR A 69 15.21 9.08 -11.89
N PRO A 70 14.29 9.91 -12.42
CA PRO A 70 12.90 9.91 -11.95
C PRO A 70 12.15 8.60 -12.26
N GLN A 71 12.57 7.88 -13.30
CA GLN A 71 11.99 6.60 -13.69
C GLN A 71 12.82 5.45 -13.12
N PRO A 72 12.19 4.46 -12.48
CA PRO A 72 12.89 3.26 -12.02
C PRO A 72 13.51 2.50 -13.19
N ASP A 73 14.76 2.08 -13.04
CA ASP A 73 15.48 1.22 -13.98
C ASP A 73 15.80 -0.13 -13.34
N GLY A 74 15.76 -1.21 -14.15
CA GLY A 74 16.06 -2.57 -13.66
C GLY A 74 15.02 -3.22 -12.73
N VAL A 75 13.87 -2.57 -12.47
CA VAL A 75 12.80 -3.11 -11.60
C VAL A 75 11.52 -3.34 -12.40
N SER A 76 11.11 -4.60 -12.56
CA SER A 76 9.88 -4.95 -13.29
C SER A 76 8.60 -4.49 -12.59
N HIS A 77 8.60 -4.44 -11.25
CA HIS A 77 7.43 -4.13 -10.44
C HIS A 77 7.72 -3.12 -9.32
N PRO A 78 8.00 -1.84 -9.64
CA PRO A 78 8.47 -0.86 -8.64
C PRO A 78 7.43 -0.56 -7.55
N HIS A 79 6.13 -0.66 -7.85
CA HIS A 79 5.07 -0.32 -6.89
C HIS A 79 4.59 -1.50 -6.03
N TRP A 80 5.32 -2.62 -6.03
CA TRP A 80 5.06 -3.68 -5.06
C TRP A 80 5.51 -3.26 -3.66
N THR A 81 4.72 -3.62 -2.65
CA THR A 81 5.05 -3.33 -1.26
C THR A 81 5.75 -4.54 -0.65
N GLY A 82 6.99 -4.36 -0.21
CA GLY A 82 7.73 -5.38 0.52
C GLY A 82 7.63 -5.19 2.02
N VAL A 83 7.96 -6.25 2.77
CA VAL A 83 8.10 -6.21 4.22
C VAL A 83 9.52 -6.60 4.60
N TRP A 84 10.12 -5.80 5.48
CA TRP A 84 11.42 -6.07 6.08
C TRP A 84 11.31 -6.10 7.60
N ASN A 85 12.21 -6.84 8.24
CA ASN A 85 12.46 -6.68 9.67
C ASN A 85 13.21 -5.36 9.91
N ALA A 86 12.79 -4.59 10.89
CA ALA A 86 13.58 -3.45 11.35
C ALA A 86 14.89 -3.93 11.98
N TRP A 87 15.84 -3.01 12.18
CA TRP A 87 16.99 -3.27 13.03
C TRP A 87 16.52 -3.44 14.48
N ALA A 88 16.87 -4.54 15.13
CA ALA A 88 16.45 -4.84 16.50
C ALA A 88 17.42 -4.28 17.53
N ALA A 89 16.87 -3.77 18.64
CA ALA A 89 17.65 -3.56 19.85
C ALA A 89 17.49 -4.74 20.82
N GLY A 90 18.59 -5.14 21.47
CA GLY A 90 18.59 -6.20 22.48
C GLY A 90 19.32 -7.48 22.02
N PRO A 91 18.97 -8.64 22.61
CA PRO A 91 19.60 -9.92 22.28
C PRO A 91 19.11 -10.49 20.93
N GLU A 92 17.99 -9.98 20.42
CA GLU A 92 17.49 -10.34 19.11
C GLU A 92 18.28 -9.62 18.02
N ALA A 93 18.63 -10.36 16.98
CA ALA A 93 19.20 -9.85 15.75
C ALA A 93 18.44 -10.47 14.58
N PHE A 94 18.28 -9.69 13.52
CA PHE A 94 17.72 -10.16 12.26
C PHE A 94 18.83 -10.11 11.21
N GLY A 95 18.79 -11.02 10.24
CA GLY A 95 19.81 -11.10 9.20
C GLY A 95 21.20 -11.33 9.80
N ASP A 96 22.15 -10.52 9.35
CA ASP A 96 23.55 -10.58 9.78
C ASP A 96 23.93 -9.44 10.75
N ASP A 97 22.93 -8.80 11.36
CA ASP A 97 23.15 -7.74 12.35
C ASP A 97 23.77 -8.28 13.64
N GLU A 98 24.74 -7.54 14.19
CA GLU A 98 25.25 -7.79 15.55
C GLU A 98 24.20 -7.36 16.59
N PRO A 99 23.88 -8.19 17.61
CA PRO A 99 22.90 -7.84 18.64
C PRO A 99 23.25 -6.54 19.36
N SER A 100 22.34 -5.56 19.31
CA SER A 100 22.55 -4.26 19.94
C SER A 100 22.39 -4.35 21.46
N LYS A 101 23.50 -4.33 22.21
CA LYS A 101 23.46 -4.28 23.67
C LYS A 101 23.29 -2.83 24.14
N HIS A 102 22.08 -2.42 24.50
CA HIS A 102 21.83 -1.15 25.22
C HIS A 102 22.43 -1.21 26.65
N ARG A 103 23.75 -1.11 26.78
CA ARG A 103 24.44 -0.89 28.07
C ARG A 103 25.15 0.45 28.00
N THR A 104 24.51 1.51 28.48
CA THR A 104 25.03 2.89 28.49
C THR A 104 26.12 3.16 29.54
N ILE A 105 26.63 2.15 30.25
CA ILE A 105 27.63 2.34 31.32
C ILE A 105 28.88 1.51 31.01
N GLY A 106 29.97 2.19 30.67
CA GLY A 106 31.32 1.64 30.56
C GLY A 106 32.04 2.03 29.27
N SER A 107 33.29 2.49 29.39
CA SER A 107 34.19 3.03 28.36
C SER A 107 34.62 2.04 27.25
N THR A 108 33.78 1.10 26.86
CA THR A 108 34.07 0.06 25.87
C THR A 108 33.24 0.35 24.62
N ARG A 109 33.85 0.35 23.43
CA ARG A 109 33.08 0.36 22.16
C ARG A 109 32.07 -0.78 22.21
N ILE A 110 30.80 -0.43 22.22
CA ILE A 110 29.70 -1.41 22.20
C ILE A 110 29.50 -1.82 20.73
N PRO A 111 29.69 -3.10 20.36
CA PRO A 111 29.37 -3.57 19.02
C PRO A 111 27.84 -3.55 18.79
N GLY A 112 27.41 -3.42 17.53
CA GLY A 112 25.98 -3.43 17.18
C GLY A 112 25.23 -2.15 17.53
N LEU A 113 25.87 -0.97 17.52
CA LEU A 113 25.16 0.33 17.63
C LEU A 113 24.58 0.83 16.31
N ALA A 114 24.95 0.21 15.20
CA ALA A 114 24.44 0.52 13.87
C ALA A 114 24.11 -0.80 13.16
N PRO A 115 23.05 -0.82 12.34
CA PRO A 115 22.74 -1.99 11.53
C PRO A 115 23.81 -2.22 10.46
N SER A 116 23.88 -3.45 9.97
CA SER A 116 24.56 -3.76 8.74
C SER A 116 23.72 -3.21 7.57
N TYR A 117 24.33 -2.34 6.76
CA TYR A 117 23.67 -1.74 5.60
C TYR A 117 24.02 -2.54 4.35
N ARG A 118 23.61 -3.81 4.30
CA ARG A 118 23.64 -4.54 3.03
C ARG A 118 22.75 -3.84 2.01
N GLU A 119 23.15 -3.96 0.75
CA GLU A 119 22.41 -3.42 -0.37
C GLU A 119 20.95 -3.91 -0.29
N ASN A 120 20.01 -2.97 -0.41
CA ASN A 120 18.57 -3.23 -0.36
C ASN A 120 18.05 -3.94 0.91
N ARG A 121 18.87 -4.06 1.96
CA ARG A 121 18.55 -4.80 3.20
C ARG A 121 18.02 -6.21 2.93
N GLU A 122 18.62 -6.89 1.97
CA GLU A 122 18.23 -8.24 1.52
C GLU A 122 18.15 -9.27 2.66
N ASP A 123 19.01 -9.12 3.67
CA ASP A 123 19.10 -9.96 4.86
C ASP A 123 17.94 -9.76 5.84
N HIS A 124 17.22 -8.64 5.73
CA HIS A 124 16.02 -8.35 6.51
C HIS A 124 14.71 -8.55 5.74
N PHE A 125 14.77 -8.84 4.44
CA PHE A 125 13.59 -9.03 3.61
C PHE A 125 12.76 -10.23 4.08
N ARG A 126 11.43 -10.09 4.07
CA ARG A 126 10.50 -11.15 4.46
C ARG A 126 9.65 -11.63 3.30
N SER A 127 8.92 -10.71 2.68
CA SER A 127 7.91 -11.07 1.68
C SER A 127 7.40 -9.84 0.93
N TRP A 128 6.96 -10.06 -0.30
CA TRP A 128 6.13 -9.10 -1.04
C TRP A 128 4.65 -9.25 -0.68
N LEU A 129 3.94 -8.15 -0.44
CA LEU A 129 2.51 -8.10 -0.17
C LEU A 129 1.69 -8.09 -1.46
N VAL A 130 1.89 -9.11 -2.29
CA VAL A 130 1.20 -9.33 -3.55
C VAL A 130 0.91 -10.82 -3.72
N SER A 131 -0.21 -11.15 -4.35
CA SER A 131 -0.54 -12.54 -4.64
C SER A 131 0.42 -13.11 -5.67
N LEU A 132 1.09 -14.22 -5.34
CA LEU A 132 1.98 -14.96 -6.22
C LEU A 132 1.61 -16.45 -6.16
N ARG A 133 1.90 -17.20 -7.23
CA ARG A 133 1.53 -18.64 -7.32
C ARG A 133 2.54 -19.56 -6.62
N ASP A 134 3.78 -19.10 -6.44
CA ASP A 134 4.90 -19.88 -5.92
C ASP A 134 5.53 -19.20 -4.69
N GLU A 135 6.43 -19.90 -3.99
CA GLU A 135 7.25 -19.41 -2.86
C GLU A 135 8.11 -18.17 -3.19
N LYS A 136 8.15 -17.77 -4.47
CA LYS A 136 8.78 -16.55 -4.99
C LYS A 136 8.40 -15.26 -4.24
N ALA A 137 7.28 -15.24 -3.52
CA ALA A 137 6.93 -14.12 -2.63
C ALA A 137 8.02 -13.85 -1.57
N LEU A 138 8.80 -14.86 -1.19
CA LEU A 138 9.88 -14.78 -0.21
C LEU A 138 11.21 -14.35 -0.82
N GLU A 139 11.32 -14.25 -2.14
CA GLU A 139 12.54 -13.84 -2.84
C GLU A 139 12.50 -12.34 -3.17
N LEU A 140 13.49 -11.59 -2.69
CA LEU A 140 13.59 -10.15 -2.98
C LEU A 140 13.69 -9.88 -4.48
N GLY A 141 14.50 -10.68 -5.20
CA GLY A 141 14.72 -10.57 -6.64
C GLY A 141 13.46 -10.71 -7.50
N SER A 142 12.37 -11.28 -6.96
CA SER A 142 11.11 -11.40 -7.67
C SER A 142 10.55 -10.06 -8.17
N ALA A 143 10.77 -8.95 -7.47
CA ALA A 143 10.30 -7.65 -7.97
C ALA A 143 11.10 -7.12 -9.18
N LYS A 144 12.35 -7.57 -9.36
CA LYS A 144 13.19 -7.26 -10.52
C LYS A 144 12.96 -8.24 -11.66
N ASP A 145 13.04 -9.52 -11.37
CA ASP A 145 13.23 -10.58 -12.38
C ASP A 145 11.93 -11.26 -12.80
N LEU A 146 10.88 -11.18 -11.98
CA LEU A 146 9.64 -11.89 -12.26
C LEU A 146 8.80 -11.12 -13.29
N ALA A 147 8.80 -11.59 -14.53
CA ALA A 147 7.93 -11.05 -15.56
C ALA A 147 6.45 -11.44 -15.33
N LEU A 148 5.70 -10.65 -14.58
CA LEU A 148 4.23 -10.78 -14.48
C LEU A 148 3.55 -9.74 -15.36
N THR A 149 3.27 -10.13 -16.60
CA THR A 149 2.44 -9.33 -17.50
C THR A 149 1.02 -9.88 -17.52
N GLY A 150 0.08 -9.09 -17.01
CA GLY A 150 -1.36 -9.41 -17.00
C GLY A 150 -2.17 -8.33 -17.70
N GLY A 151 -3.20 -8.74 -18.44
CA GLY A 151 -4.23 -7.82 -18.93
C GLY A 151 -5.22 -7.43 -17.83
N LEU A 152 -6.12 -6.47 -18.13
CA LEU A 152 -7.27 -6.15 -17.27
C LEU A 152 -8.22 -7.36 -17.15
N LEU A 153 -8.38 -8.08 -18.26
CA LEU A 153 -9.13 -9.34 -18.34
C LEU A 153 -8.12 -10.45 -18.66
N PRO A 154 -7.75 -11.28 -17.68
CA PRO A 154 -6.77 -12.33 -17.90
C PRO A 154 -7.34 -13.45 -18.78
N ALA A 155 -6.56 -13.91 -19.75
CA ALA A 155 -6.89 -15.10 -20.55
C ALA A 155 -7.11 -16.32 -19.65
N GLY A 156 -7.80 -17.35 -20.15
CA GLY A 156 -8.13 -18.56 -19.36
C GLY A 156 -6.90 -19.25 -18.75
N ASP A 157 -5.78 -19.24 -19.45
CA ASP A 157 -4.47 -19.77 -19.06
C ASP A 157 -3.54 -18.72 -18.40
N GLY A 158 -3.90 -17.44 -18.46
CA GLY A 158 -3.11 -16.34 -17.91
C GLY A 158 -2.75 -16.50 -16.43
N GLY A 159 -1.48 -16.29 -16.11
CA GLY A 159 -0.94 -16.42 -14.75
C GLY A 159 -1.00 -15.15 -13.90
N ALA A 160 -1.33 -14.00 -14.49
CA ALA A 160 -1.33 -12.70 -13.82
C ALA A 160 -2.51 -11.81 -14.26
N VAL A 161 -2.87 -10.83 -13.44
CA VAL A 161 -3.88 -9.81 -13.74
C VAL A 161 -3.36 -8.43 -13.36
N ARG A 162 -3.75 -7.41 -14.12
CA ARG A 162 -3.47 -6.01 -13.81
C ARG A 162 -4.52 -5.48 -12.83
N LEU A 163 -4.09 -5.09 -11.63
CA LEU A 163 -4.93 -4.53 -10.58
C LEU A 163 -5.00 -3.00 -10.69
N VAL A 164 -3.86 -2.36 -10.96
CA VAL A 164 -3.75 -0.90 -11.16
C VAL A 164 -3.21 -0.64 -12.55
N GLY A 165 -3.87 0.25 -13.29
CA GLY A 165 -3.47 0.64 -14.65
C GLY A 165 -4.08 1.97 -15.07
N LYS A 166 -4.21 2.21 -16.37
CA LYS A 166 -4.69 3.49 -16.95
C LYS A 166 -5.96 4.07 -16.34
N GLY A 167 -6.88 3.21 -15.89
CA GLY A 167 -8.11 3.66 -15.23
C GLY A 167 -7.88 4.38 -13.89
N ALA A 168 -6.87 3.93 -13.13
CA ALA A 168 -6.49 4.49 -11.83
C ALA A 168 -5.38 5.54 -11.93
N LEU A 169 -4.44 5.37 -12.86
CA LEU A 169 -3.25 6.21 -13.01
C LEU A 169 -3.42 7.36 -14.01
N GLY A 170 -4.46 7.31 -14.85
CA GLY A 170 -4.64 8.24 -15.96
C GLY A 170 -4.21 7.64 -17.30
N LYS A 171 -4.59 8.30 -18.40
CA LYS A 171 -4.43 7.76 -19.76
C LYS A 171 -2.96 7.70 -20.22
N GLU A 172 -2.15 8.64 -19.74
CA GLU A 172 -0.73 8.80 -20.08
C GLU A 172 0.21 8.00 -19.16
N ALA A 173 -0.34 7.16 -18.28
CA ALA A 173 0.47 6.39 -17.33
C ALA A 173 1.32 5.32 -18.03
N ASP A 174 2.59 5.28 -17.65
CA ASP A 174 3.57 4.29 -18.11
C ASP A 174 3.16 2.88 -17.67
N GLU A 175 3.55 1.87 -18.45
CA GLU A 175 3.33 0.48 -18.08
C GLU A 175 4.18 0.05 -16.87
N ALA A 176 5.32 0.72 -16.64
CA ALA A 176 6.13 0.52 -15.44
C ALA A 176 5.39 0.86 -14.14
N ASP A 177 4.42 1.79 -14.20
CA ASP A 177 3.62 2.19 -13.04
C ASP A 177 2.46 1.23 -12.74
N TYR A 178 2.21 0.24 -13.60
CA TYR A 178 1.12 -0.70 -13.43
C TYR A 178 1.42 -1.69 -12.31
N VAL A 179 0.39 -1.98 -11.53
CA VAL A 179 0.48 -3.03 -10.51
C VAL A 179 -0.17 -4.29 -11.06
N THR A 180 0.66 -5.31 -11.30
CA THR A 180 0.24 -6.65 -11.65
C THR A 180 0.43 -7.59 -10.46
N ALA A 181 -0.43 -8.59 -10.39
CA ALA A 181 -0.38 -9.62 -9.37
C ALA A 181 -0.64 -10.99 -9.98
N GLY A 182 -0.03 -12.02 -9.41
CA GLY A 182 -0.21 -13.41 -9.81
C GLY A 182 -1.61 -13.93 -9.45
N LEU A 183 -2.22 -14.70 -10.35
CA LEU A 183 -3.55 -15.28 -10.18
C LEU A 183 -3.47 -16.59 -9.41
N ILE A 184 -4.13 -16.63 -8.25
CA ILE A 184 -4.30 -17.82 -7.42
C ILE A 184 -5.62 -18.51 -7.80
N ASN A 185 -5.58 -19.83 -7.98
CA ASN A 185 -6.78 -20.61 -8.30
C ASN A 185 -7.64 -20.83 -7.05
N VAL A 186 -8.95 -20.64 -7.20
CA VAL A 186 -9.96 -21.04 -6.21
C VAL A 186 -10.65 -22.27 -6.79
N ASN A 187 -10.57 -23.38 -6.06
CA ASN A 187 -11.22 -24.65 -6.42
C ASN A 187 -12.35 -24.92 -5.43
N SER A 188 -13.53 -25.33 -5.90
CA SER A 188 -14.68 -25.59 -5.01
C SER A 188 -14.66 -26.96 -4.35
N GLY A 189 -13.59 -27.75 -4.49
CA GLY A 189 -13.51 -29.08 -3.89
C GLY A 189 -12.15 -29.40 -3.28
N ALA A 190 -12.18 -30.13 -2.17
CA ALA A 190 -10.99 -30.60 -1.44
C ALA A 190 -10.20 -31.72 -2.17
N ARG A 191 -10.62 -32.13 -3.37
CA ARG A 191 -9.98 -33.20 -4.16
C ARG A 191 -9.18 -32.62 -5.34
N PRO A 192 -7.96 -33.13 -5.60
CA PRO A 192 -7.21 -32.81 -6.82
C PRO A 192 -8.04 -33.17 -8.06
N GLY A 193 -8.14 -32.24 -9.03
CA GLY A 193 -8.88 -32.44 -10.28
C GLY A 193 -10.32 -31.92 -10.32
N THR A 194 -10.76 -31.17 -9.31
CA THR A 194 -12.06 -30.46 -9.38
C THR A 194 -11.98 -29.26 -10.33
N GLU A 195 -13.09 -28.98 -11.03
CA GLU A 195 -13.18 -27.86 -11.97
C GLU A 195 -12.85 -26.54 -11.27
N ARG A 196 -12.03 -25.73 -11.95
CA ARG A 196 -11.62 -24.41 -11.48
C ARG A 196 -12.83 -23.50 -11.40
N THR A 197 -13.24 -23.13 -10.19
CA THR A 197 -14.41 -22.27 -9.97
C THR A 197 -14.06 -20.78 -10.07
N GLY A 198 -12.82 -20.40 -9.74
CA GLY A 198 -12.40 -19.03 -9.93
C GLY A 198 -10.90 -18.81 -9.87
N ARG A 199 -10.53 -17.54 -10.05
CA ARG A 199 -9.19 -17.03 -9.76
C ARG A 199 -9.30 -15.74 -8.99
N ILE A 200 -8.34 -15.52 -8.13
CA ILE A 200 -8.22 -14.29 -7.34
C ILE A 200 -6.79 -13.78 -7.42
N ALA A 201 -6.64 -12.46 -7.29
CA ALA A 201 -5.37 -11.81 -7.10
C ALA A 201 -5.58 -10.62 -6.15
N TRP A 202 -4.53 -10.24 -5.45
CA TRP A 202 -4.56 -9.15 -4.50
C TRP A 202 -3.19 -8.48 -4.42
N TRP A 203 -3.19 -7.22 -3.99
CA TRP A 203 -2.00 -6.43 -3.72
C TRP A 203 -2.35 -5.48 -2.57
N VAL A 204 -1.38 -5.25 -1.69
CA VAL A 204 -1.48 -4.23 -0.65
C VAL A 204 -0.56 -3.07 -1.01
N GLY A 205 -1.14 -1.91 -1.27
CA GLY A 205 -0.40 -0.66 -1.39
C GLY A 205 -0.17 -0.03 -0.02
N ASP A 206 1.05 0.42 0.24
CA ASP A 206 1.36 1.22 1.42
C ASP A 206 0.98 2.69 1.17
N GLU A 207 0.07 3.22 1.99
CA GLU A 207 -0.31 4.64 1.95
C GLU A 207 0.54 5.51 2.88
N SER A 208 1.34 4.90 3.77
CA SER A 208 2.22 5.62 4.70
C SER A 208 3.45 6.23 4.03
N THR A 209 3.87 5.67 2.88
CA THR A 209 4.97 6.18 2.05
C THR A 209 4.55 7.31 1.11
N LYS A 210 3.25 7.58 1.01
CA LYS A 210 2.69 8.63 0.13
C LYS A 210 2.55 9.94 0.87
N ALA A 211 2.63 11.05 0.13
CA ALA A 211 2.36 12.37 0.67
C ALA A 211 0.89 12.49 1.08
N ARG A 212 0.63 12.67 2.38
CA ARG A 212 -0.73 12.90 2.87
C ARG A 212 -1.18 14.30 2.44
N ILE A 213 -2.40 14.43 1.91
CA ILE A 213 -2.99 15.73 1.61
C ILE A 213 -3.84 16.15 2.82
N LEU A 214 -3.52 17.29 3.43
CA LEU A 214 -4.27 17.85 4.55
C LEU A 214 -4.43 19.37 4.35
N PRO A 215 -5.52 19.94 4.90
CA PRO A 215 -5.59 21.39 5.06
C PRO A 215 -4.45 21.86 5.96
N ASP A 216 -3.99 23.09 5.74
CA ASP A 216 -3.09 23.75 6.68
C ASP A 216 -3.86 24.01 7.98
N ALA A 217 -3.46 23.32 9.05
CA ALA A 217 -4.15 23.39 10.33
C ALA A 217 -3.92 24.73 11.05
N PHE A 218 -2.96 25.53 10.58
CA PHE A 218 -2.56 26.81 11.15
C PHE A 218 -2.92 27.99 10.24
N ASP A 219 -3.54 27.75 9.09
CA ASP A 219 -4.08 28.80 8.23
C ASP A 219 -5.49 29.17 8.71
N LEU A 220 -5.54 30.07 9.68
CA LEU A 220 -6.78 30.58 10.27
C LEU A 220 -7.38 31.75 9.46
N GLY A 221 -6.80 32.12 8.32
CA GLY A 221 -7.26 33.21 7.45
C GLY A 221 -6.94 34.63 7.95
N ASP A 222 -6.39 34.77 9.16
CA ASP A 222 -5.94 36.03 9.76
C ASP A 222 -4.39 36.16 9.76
N ASP A 223 -3.88 37.39 9.86
CA ASP A 223 -2.46 37.65 10.06
C ASP A 223 -1.97 36.98 11.35
N LEU A 224 -1.08 35.99 11.23
CA LEU A 224 -0.54 35.24 12.36
C LEU A 224 0.20 36.16 13.34
N VAL A 225 -0.11 36.04 14.62
CA VAL A 225 0.60 36.76 15.69
C VAL A 225 1.97 36.12 15.92
N LYS A 226 2.93 36.86 16.51
CA LYS A 226 4.32 36.42 16.70
C LYS A 226 4.47 35.02 17.33
N ASP A 227 3.65 34.70 18.33
CA ASP A 227 3.70 33.40 19.00
C ASP A 227 3.21 32.26 18.09
N GLU A 228 2.23 32.54 17.23
CA GLU A 228 1.73 31.60 16.22
C GLU A 228 2.75 31.40 15.10
N LEU A 229 3.46 32.45 14.70
CA LEU A 229 4.58 32.35 13.75
C LEU A 229 5.71 31.48 14.30
N ILE A 230 6.05 31.62 15.59
CA ILE A 230 7.04 30.77 16.26
C ILE A 230 6.53 29.32 16.33
N SER A 231 5.27 29.12 16.69
CA SER A 231 4.65 27.79 16.73
C SER A 231 4.63 27.12 15.35
N ARG A 232 4.30 27.88 14.30
CA ARG A 232 4.31 27.42 12.90
C ARG A 232 5.73 27.10 12.42
N ALA A 233 6.74 27.87 12.80
CA ALA A 233 8.14 27.55 12.47
C ALA A 233 8.62 26.25 13.12
N MET A 234 8.03 25.87 14.25
CA MET A 234 8.34 24.66 15.00
C MET A 234 7.44 23.46 14.62
N SER A 235 6.45 23.67 13.74
CA SER A 235 5.44 22.66 13.36
C SER A 235 5.41 22.46 11.84
N ALA A 236 5.11 21.23 11.39
CA ALA A 236 4.82 21.00 9.98
C ALA A 236 3.40 21.54 9.68
N GLY A 237 3.30 22.81 9.28
CA GLY A 237 2.01 23.50 9.17
C GLY A 237 1.11 23.02 8.01
N SER A 238 1.72 22.60 6.90
CA SER A 238 1.00 22.14 5.72
C SER A 238 1.73 20.97 5.07
N THR A 239 0.99 20.13 4.35
CA THR A 239 1.55 18.99 3.62
C THR A 239 2.23 19.36 2.31
N GLY A 240 2.23 20.66 1.94
CA GLY A 240 2.96 21.15 0.78
C GLY A 240 2.45 20.64 -0.57
N HIS A 241 1.21 20.15 -0.63
CA HIS A 241 0.61 19.58 -1.84
C HIS A 241 0.56 20.59 -3.02
N HIS A 242 0.64 21.89 -2.75
CA HIS A 242 0.79 22.94 -3.76
C HIS A 242 2.07 22.81 -4.61
N ALA A 243 3.09 22.09 -4.12
CA ALA A 243 4.31 21.81 -4.87
C ALA A 243 4.07 20.80 -6.01
N MET A 244 2.99 20.02 -5.93
CA MET A 244 2.58 19.12 -7.00
C MET A 244 1.64 19.87 -7.94
N GLU A 245 2.06 20.09 -9.19
CA GLU A 245 1.26 20.80 -10.19
C GLU A 245 -0.15 20.19 -10.34
N ALA A 246 -0.22 18.86 -10.25
CA ALA A 246 -1.44 18.07 -10.25
C ALA A 246 -2.45 18.39 -9.13
N LEU A 247 -1.98 18.89 -7.99
CA LEU A 247 -2.76 19.12 -6.77
C LEU A 247 -2.78 20.60 -6.36
N LYS A 248 -2.13 21.47 -7.12
CA LYS A 248 -2.00 22.90 -6.82
C LYS A 248 -3.32 23.65 -6.74
N ALA A 249 -4.32 23.19 -7.50
CA ALA A 249 -5.66 23.77 -7.52
C ALA A 249 -6.55 23.33 -6.34
N LEU A 250 -6.06 22.47 -5.44
CA LEU A 250 -6.76 22.08 -4.22
C LEU A 250 -6.41 23.04 -3.08
N ASP A 251 -6.95 24.25 -3.12
CA ASP A 251 -6.66 25.31 -2.15
C ASP A 251 -7.74 25.49 -1.08
N ASP A 252 -8.99 25.07 -1.36
CA ASP A 252 -10.12 25.20 -0.44
C ASP A 252 -10.01 24.27 0.80
N PRO A 253 -9.78 24.82 2.01
CA PRO A 253 -9.64 24.02 3.24
C PRO A 253 -10.90 23.22 3.59
N GLU A 254 -12.10 23.73 3.27
CA GLU A 254 -13.34 22.99 3.54
C GLU A 254 -13.46 21.76 2.67
N VAL A 255 -12.99 21.85 1.43
CA VAL A 255 -12.92 20.71 0.50
C VAL A 255 -11.90 19.71 1.00
N LEU A 256 -10.71 20.18 1.41
CA LEU A 256 -9.65 19.33 1.97
C LEU A 256 -10.11 18.54 3.20
N GLN A 257 -10.86 19.16 4.11
CA GLN A 257 -11.41 18.50 5.31
C GLN A 257 -12.42 17.39 5.00
N LYS A 258 -13.07 17.44 3.82
CA LYS A 258 -14.10 16.46 3.41
C LYS A 258 -13.52 15.28 2.61
N MET A 259 -12.20 15.25 2.41
CA MET A 259 -11.54 14.20 1.63
C MET A 259 -11.10 13.01 2.50
N PHE A 260 -11.93 11.96 2.51
CA PHE A 260 -11.66 10.73 3.25
C PHE A 260 -11.29 9.56 2.34
N THR A 261 -11.52 9.69 1.03
CA THR A 261 -11.29 8.62 0.04
C THR A 261 -10.57 9.16 -1.19
N ARG A 262 -9.97 8.25 -1.97
CA ARG A 262 -9.36 8.61 -3.24
C ARG A 262 -10.40 9.13 -4.25
N ASN A 263 -11.62 8.59 -4.23
CA ASN A 263 -12.71 9.07 -5.10
C ASN A 263 -13.15 10.50 -4.75
N SER A 264 -13.16 10.87 -3.46
CA SER A 264 -13.42 12.27 -3.06
C SER A 264 -12.31 13.22 -3.51
N LEU A 265 -11.06 12.75 -3.54
CA LEU A 265 -9.94 13.54 -4.08
C LEU A 265 -10.07 13.76 -5.59
N GLU A 266 -10.50 12.75 -6.36
CA GLU A 266 -10.78 12.92 -7.79
C GLU A 266 -11.91 13.92 -8.07
N LEU A 267 -12.92 13.95 -7.18
CA LEU A 267 -14.05 14.86 -7.29
C LEU A 267 -13.66 16.31 -6.97
N ALA A 268 -12.81 16.51 -5.96
CA ALA A 268 -12.40 17.81 -5.45
C ALA A 268 -11.48 18.59 -6.39
N ALA A 269 -10.54 17.93 -7.09
CA ALA A 269 -9.48 18.58 -7.86
C ALA A 269 -9.94 19.23 -9.19
N ALA A 270 -11.24 19.51 -9.35
CA ALA A 270 -11.90 20.14 -10.51
C ALA A 270 -11.70 19.50 -11.90
N ALA A 271 -10.77 18.57 -12.13
CA ALA A 271 -10.56 17.98 -13.46
C ALA A 271 -9.85 16.61 -13.50
N GLY A 272 -9.81 15.82 -12.43
CA GLY A 272 -9.54 14.37 -12.43
C GLY A 272 -8.23 13.84 -13.05
N ARG A 273 -7.38 14.67 -13.66
CA ARG A 273 -6.13 14.27 -14.34
C ARG A 273 -4.97 14.20 -13.34
N GLY A 274 -4.69 15.30 -12.65
CA GLY A 274 -3.60 15.36 -11.67
C GLY A 274 -3.75 14.37 -10.51
N THR A 275 -4.97 14.16 -10.02
CA THR A 275 -5.22 13.19 -8.94
C THR A 275 -4.83 11.77 -9.30
N ARG A 276 -5.12 11.34 -10.53
CA ARG A 276 -4.83 9.98 -11.01
C ARG A 276 -3.33 9.79 -11.24
N GLU A 277 -2.67 10.79 -11.79
CA GLU A 277 -1.21 10.80 -11.95
C GLU A 277 -0.49 10.76 -10.58
N SER A 278 -1.12 11.30 -9.53
CA SER A 278 -0.61 11.24 -8.16
C SER A 278 -0.90 9.92 -7.41
N PHE A 279 -1.40 8.86 -8.07
CA PHE A 279 -1.88 7.65 -7.40
C PHE A 279 -0.87 7.00 -6.44
N HIS A 280 0.38 6.91 -6.87
CA HIS A 280 1.49 6.34 -6.09
C HIS A 280 2.19 7.37 -5.19
N HIS A 281 1.90 8.66 -5.37
CA HIS A 281 2.64 9.76 -4.74
C HIS A 281 1.87 10.44 -3.62
N ALA A 282 0.54 10.50 -3.71
CA ALA A 282 -0.30 11.25 -2.78
C ALA A 282 -1.51 10.43 -2.31
N THR A 283 -1.94 10.73 -1.09
CA THR A 283 -3.09 10.09 -0.45
C THR A 283 -3.89 11.05 0.44
N PRO A 284 -5.23 10.97 0.48
CA PRO A 284 -6.04 11.71 1.44
C PRO A 284 -6.03 11.06 2.84
N PHE A 285 -5.61 9.80 2.95
CA PHE A 285 -5.61 9.06 4.22
C PHE A 285 -4.29 8.35 4.44
N SER A 286 -3.61 8.70 5.52
CA SER A 286 -2.44 7.97 6.01
C SER A 286 -2.51 7.95 7.53
N TYR A 287 -2.62 6.74 8.08
CA TYR A 287 -2.73 6.49 9.51
C TYR A 287 -1.53 5.66 9.94
N GLY A 288 -0.92 6.06 11.05
CA GLY A 288 0.19 5.34 11.66
C GLY A 288 0.07 5.40 13.17
N VAL A 289 0.58 4.37 13.83
CA VAL A 289 0.78 4.36 15.27
C VAL A 289 2.20 4.86 15.54
N LEU A 290 2.41 5.60 16.63
CA LEU A 290 3.75 5.99 17.07
C LEU A 290 4.48 4.77 17.67
N ALA A 291 4.75 3.77 16.84
CA ALA A 291 5.44 2.55 17.23
C ALA A 291 6.97 2.75 17.24
N ASP A 292 7.63 2.14 18.20
CA ASP A 292 9.08 1.97 18.22
C ASP A 292 9.43 0.73 17.39
N VAL A 293 9.83 0.94 16.14
CA VAL A 293 10.17 -0.17 15.23
C VAL A 293 11.44 -0.91 15.64
N ARG A 294 12.26 -0.35 16.54
CA ARG A 294 13.53 -0.95 16.97
C ARG A 294 13.33 -1.86 18.19
N GLU A 295 12.68 -1.35 19.22
CA GLU A 295 12.41 -2.08 20.47
C GLU A 295 11.05 -2.79 20.50
N GLY A 296 10.14 -2.44 19.59
CA GLY A 296 8.73 -2.82 19.65
C GLY A 296 7.93 -1.97 20.62
N GLY A 297 6.59 -1.98 20.50
CA GLY A 297 5.70 -1.18 21.34
C GLY A 297 5.59 0.28 20.89
N LEU A 298 5.12 1.16 21.78
CA LEU A 298 4.97 2.59 21.50
C LEU A 298 6.24 3.37 21.79
N LYS A 299 6.49 4.43 21.00
CA LYS A 299 7.55 5.41 21.25
C LYS A 299 7.39 6.03 22.64
N ARG A 300 8.51 6.21 23.33
CA ARG A 300 8.55 6.84 24.66
C ARG A 300 8.40 8.35 24.53
N ASP A 301 7.55 8.94 25.37
CA ASP A 301 7.44 10.39 25.49
C ASP A 301 8.62 10.95 26.30
N LEU A 302 9.33 11.92 25.72
CA LEU A 302 10.47 12.58 26.34
C LEU A 302 10.11 13.90 27.03
N ASN A 303 8.88 14.41 26.89
CA ASN A 303 8.47 15.68 27.49
C ASN A 303 8.65 15.65 29.01
N ALA A 304 8.26 14.55 29.65
CA ALA A 304 8.44 14.37 31.10
C ALA A 304 9.92 14.37 31.54
N LEU A 305 10.86 14.02 30.67
CA LEU A 305 12.30 14.07 30.97
C LEU A 305 12.88 15.47 30.74
N LEU A 306 12.44 16.15 29.69
CA LEU A 306 12.97 17.45 29.25
C LEU A 306 12.36 18.64 30.02
N GLU A 307 11.13 18.50 30.54
CA GLU A 307 10.45 19.52 31.33
C GLU A 307 10.78 19.45 32.83
N ARG A 308 11.53 18.42 33.25
CA ARG A 308 11.95 18.30 34.64
C ARG A 308 12.99 19.37 34.98
N PRO A 309 12.80 20.15 36.06
CA PRO A 309 13.83 21.07 36.52
C PRO A 309 15.08 20.26 36.88
N ILE A 310 16.22 20.63 36.29
CA ILE A 310 17.51 19.98 36.56
C ILE A 310 17.88 20.29 38.01
N VAL A 311 17.72 19.30 38.89
CA VAL A 311 18.21 19.38 40.28
C VAL A 311 19.67 18.95 40.27
N LEU A 312 20.59 19.90 40.45
CA LEU A 312 22.05 19.69 40.43
C LEU A 312 22.60 18.84 41.62
N GLY A 313 21.79 17.99 42.25
CA GLY A 313 22.13 17.24 43.46
C GLY A 313 21.84 15.73 43.42
N GLU A 314 21.32 15.19 42.33
CA GLU A 314 21.16 13.74 42.16
C GLU A 314 22.37 13.18 41.39
N SER A 315 23.36 12.68 42.14
CA SER A 315 24.46 11.85 41.65
C SER A 315 24.39 10.48 42.29
#